data_AF-A0AA36FKY6-F1
#
_entry.id   AF-A0AA36FKY6-F1
#
_cell.length_a   1.000
_cell.length_b   1.000
_cell.length_c   1.000
_cell.angle_alpha   90.00
_cell.angle_beta   90.00
_cell.angle_gamma   90.00
#
_symmetry.space_group_name_H-M   'P 1'
#
loop_
_entity.id
_entity.type
_entity.pdbx_description
1 polymer ?
#
loop_
_entity_poly.entity_id
_entity_poly.type
_entity_poly.pdbx_seq_one_letter_code
_entity_poly.pdbx_strand_id
1 'polypeptide(L)'
;MTSKTKTIHGHQIFKEDNAELAYISPETQIVDGSPARNCEFPSIVHLQVYNAPTDDMVGMCGENDIAILTLDRPVREGGCVKFAQLARKGETFGTRRCMAAGWGDFKFNGNSPNELYKVALPAIPHNVCKRNSRMRIADGILCAGDFRQGGASTCQGDSGGPLYCPSSNGQMVLAGVTSFGNNCDKEISAFSDVGYFRDWIESNL
;
A
#
# COMPACT_ATOMS: atom_id res chain seq x y z
N MET A 1 8.25 -27.47 17.50
CA MET A 1 8.90 -27.40 16.17
C MET A 1 9.16 -25.92 15.87
N THR A 2 10.37 -25.56 15.46
CA THR A 2 10.74 -24.16 15.18
C THR A 2 10.20 -23.72 13.83
N SER A 3 9.10 -22.95 13.83
CA SER A 3 8.65 -22.27 12.61
C SER A 3 9.67 -21.20 12.25
N LYS A 4 10.30 -21.33 11.07
CA LYS A 4 11.17 -20.30 10.52
C LYS A 4 10.29 -19.33 9.73
N THR A 5 9.95 -18.20 10.35
CA THR A 5 9.27 -17.10 9.66
C THR A 5 10.11 -16.66 8.45
N LYS A 6 9.55 -16.76 7.26
CA LYS A 6 10.21 -16.39 6.01
C LYS A 6 9.86 -14.95 5.69
N THR A 7 10.81 -14.03 5.83
CA THR A 7 10.61 -12.61 5.48
C THR A 7 10.23 -12.50 4.01
N ILE A 8 9.06 -11.92 3.74
CA ILE A 8 8.58 -11.65 2.38
C ILE A 8 9.05 -10.24 1.99
N HIS A 9 9.78 -10.14 0.88
CA HIS A 9 10.35 -8.90 0.37
C HIS A 9 9.54 -8.35 -0.82
N GLY A 10 8.23 -8.23 -0.64
CA GLY A 10 7.31 -7.67 -1.64
C GLY A 10 6.00 -7.26 -0.98
N HIS A 11 5.51 -6.06 -1.30
CA HIS A 11 4.34 -5.47 -0.68
C HIS A 11 3.03 -5.79 -1.43
N GLN A 12 1.96 -5.99 -0.67
CA GLN A 12 0.86 -6.90 -1.03
C GLN A 12 -0.41 -6.20 -1.53
N ILE A 13 -1.11 -6.86 -2.43
CA ILE A 13 -2.42 -6.50 -3.02
C ILE A 13 -3.29 -7.77 -3.02
N PHE A 14 -4.59 -7.69 -2.71
CA PHE A 14 -5.49 -8.86 -2.62
C PHE A 14 -6.46 -8.96 -3.80
N LYS A 15 -6.49 -10.11 -4.49
CA LYS A 15 -7.32 -10.42 -5.66
C LYS A 15 -8.49 -11.34 -5.33
N GLU A 16 -9.61 -11.08 -6.01
CA GLU A 16 -10.71 -12.03 -6.21
C GLU A 16 -11.03 -12.22 -7.70
N ASP A 17 -11.69 -13.34 -8.02
CA ASP A 17 -12.12 -13.65 -9.38
C ASP A 17 -13.16 -12.65 -9.89
N ASN A 18 -12.90 -12.06 -11.07
CA ASN A 18 -13.65 -10.95 -11.69
C ASN A 18 -13.44 -9.56 -11.06
N ALA A 19 -12.18 -9.25 -10.76
CA ALA A 19 -11.61 -7.91 -10.82
C ALA A 19 -12.16 -6.87 -9.83
N GLU A 20 -11.89 -7.05 -8.53
CA GLU A 20 -11.80 -5.94 -7.60
C GLU A 20 -10.88 -6.28 -6.41
N LEU A 21 -10.28 -5.25 -5.78
CA LEU A 21 -9.38 -5.46 -4.64
C LEU A 21 -10.12 -5.46 -3.32
N ALA A 22 -9.96 -6.54 -2.55
CA ALA A 22 -10.37 -6.60 -1.15
C ALA A 22 -9.48 -5.69 -0.30
N TYR A 23 -9.94 -4.46 -0.01
CA TYR A 23 -9.39 -3.68 1.09
C TYR A 23 -10.46 -2.86 1.80
N ILE A 24 -10.37 -2.91 3.11
CA ILE A 24 -11.34 -2.40 4.07
C ILE A 24 -11.50 -0.88 4.00
N SER A 25 -12.76 -0.44 3.90
CA SER A 25 -13.11 0.97 3.96
C SER A 25 -12.50 1.65 5.20
N PRO A 26 -11.84 2.82 5.06
CA PRO A 26 -11.22 3.55 6.18
C PRO A 26 -12.22 4.08 7.23
N GLU A 27 -13.50 3.70 7.15
CA GLU A 27 -14.50 3.93 8.19
C GLU A 27 -14.69 2.73 9.15
N THR A 28 -14.38 1.47 8.77
CA THR A 28 -14.63 0.29 9.63
C THR A 28 -13.69 -0.93 9.37
N GLN A 29 -12.45 -0.82 9.87
CA GLN A 29 -11.54 -1.85 10.47
C GLN A 29 -11.27 -3.22 9.83
N ILE A 30 -10.04 -3.76 10.10
CA ILE A 30 -9.52 -5.15 9.90
C ILE A 30 -8.64 -5.25 8.61
N VAL A 31 -7.80 -6.25 8.30
CA VAL A 31 -7.00 -7.24 9.09
C VAL A 31 -5.50 -6.84 8.98
N ASP A 32 -4.62 -7.08 9.94
CA ASP A 32 -4.81 -7.55 11.32
C ASP A 32 -3.74 -6.96 12.27
N GLY A 33 -3.87 -7.28 13.55
CA GLY A 33 -3.39 -6.51 14.71
C GLY A 33 -4.42 -6.51 15.86
N SER A 34 -5.66 -6.97 15.58
CA SER A 34 -6.81 -7.14 16.47
C SER A 34 -7.43 -5.87 17.09
N PRO A 35 -8.78 -5.67 17.01
CA PRO A 35 -9.78 -6.70 16.78
C PRO A 35 -10.79 -6.40 15.65
N ALA A 36 -10.88 -7.30 14.68
CA ALA A 36 -12.20 -7.85 14.39
C ALA A 36 -12.64 -8.57 15.66
N ARG A 37 -13.78 -8.21 16.27
CA ARG A 37 -14.44 -9.17 17.18
C ARG A 37 -15.40 -10.11 16.44
N ASN A 38 -15.88 -9.69 15.25
CA ASN A 38 -17.01 -10.34 14.57
C ASN A 38 -16.87 -10.55 13.05
N CYS A 39 -15.77 -10.14 12.39
CA CYS A 39 -15.61 -10.32 10.93
C CYS A 39 -14.45 -11.27 10.64
N GLU A 40 -14.78 -12.49 10.23
CA GLU A 40 -13.83 -13.55 9.91
C GLU A 40 -13.39 -13.45 8.45
N PHE A 41 -12.09 -13.29 8.21
CA PHE A 41 -11.52 -13.25 6.87
C PHE A 41 -11.19 -14.66 6.35
N PRO A 42 -11.28 -14.90 5.02
CA PRO A 42 -10.76 -16.11 4.42
C PRO A 42 -9.25 -16.25 4.65
N SER A 43 -8.79 -17.50 4.71
CA SER A 43 -7.37 -17.80 4.91
C SER A 43 -6.65 -17.71 3.56
N ILE A 44 -5.48 -17.08 3.52
CA ILE A 44 -4.67 -17.06 2.30
C ILE A 44 -4.10 -18.46 2.07
N VAL A 45 -4.68 -19.23 1.14
CA VAL A 45 -4.18 -20.57 0.78
C VAL A 45 -3.19 -20.52 -0.38
N HIS A 46 -3.25 -19.49 -1.25
CA HIS A 46 -2.39 -19.40 -2.44
C HIS A 46 -1.69 -18.04 -2.57
N LEU A 47 -0.37 -18.05 -2.37
CA LEU A 47 0.50 -16.88 -2.49
C LEU A 47 1.19 -16.90 -3.87
N GLN A 48 0.65 -16.17 -4.84
CA GLN A 48 1.31 -15.92 -6.13
C GLN A 48 2.09 -14.60 -6.08
N VAL A 49 3.31 -14.62 -5.55
CA VAL A 49 4.20 -13.45 -5.69
C VAL A 49 4.59 -13.31 -7.17
N TYR A 50 3.85 -12.45 -7.86
CA TYR A 50 4.29 -11.91 -9.14
C TYR A 50 5.20 -10.73 -8.86
N ASN A 51 6.51 -10.88 -9.10
CA ASN A 51 7.37 -9.72 -9.26
C ASN A 51 7.08 -9.12 -10.63
N ALA A 52 6.76 -7.81 -10.71
CA ALA A 52 6.71 -7.14 -12.00
C ALA A 52 8.11 -7.23 -12.67
N PRO A 53 8.20 -7.64 -13.95
CA PRO A 53 9.46 -8.05 -14.56
C PRO A 53 10.47 -6.91 -14.62
N THR A 54 11.74 -7.25 -14.37
CA THR A 54 12.91 -6.39 -14.53
C THR A 54 13.75 -6.92 -15.67
N ASP A 55 14.06 -6.10 -16.68
CA ASP A 55 15.03 -6.46 -17.73
C ASP A 55 16.48 -6.49 -17.20
N ASP A 56 16.76 -5.84 -16.07
CA ASP A 56 18.10 -5.76 -15.49
C ASP A 56 18.25 -6.53 -14.17
N MET A 57 19.29 -7.34 -14.11
CA MET A 57 19.64 -8.22 -12.97
C MET A 57 20.36 -7.45 -11.84
N VAL A 58 19.85 -6.28 -11.47
CA VAL A 58 20.35 -5.49 -10.32
C VAL A 58 19.18 -5.04 -9.46
N GLY A 59 18.74 -5.92 -8.56
CA GLY A 59 17.67 -5.64 -7.59
C GLY A 59 18.09 -4.61 -6.54
N MET A 60 18.05 -3.32 -6.92
CA MET A 60 18.07 -2.22 -5.95
C MET A 60 16.66 -2.07 -5.35
N CYS A 61 16.56 -2.10 -4.02
CA CYS A 61 15.29 -1.99 -3.29
C CYS A 61 14.41 -0.85 -3.83
N GLY A 62 13.13 -1.14 -4.09
CA GLY A 62 12.10 -0.14 -4.39
C GLY A 62 11.93 0.28 -5.85
N GLU A 63 12.17 -0.60 -6.84
CA GLU A 63 11.73 -0.34 -8.24
C GLU A 63 10.34 -0.92 -8.53
N ASN A 64 10.16 -2.22 -8.28
CA ASN A 64 8.93 -2.97 -8.53
C ASN A 64 8.49 -3.71 -7.26
N ASP A 65 7.77 -3.04 -6.36
CA ASP A 65 7.47 -3.53 -5.00
C ASP A 65 5.96 -3.77 -4.80
N ILE A 66 5.42 -4.64 -5.66
CA ILE A 66 4.00 -4.91 -5.81
C ILE A 66 3.79 -6.40 -6.08
N ALA A 67 2.81 -7.03 -5.40
CA ALA A 67 2.48 -8.44 -5.56
C ALA A 67 0.98 -8.69 -5.34
N ILE A 68 0.36 -9.59 -6.12
CA ILE A 68 -1.06 -9.91 -6.05
C ILE A 68 -1.30 -11.24 -5.30
N LEU A 69 -2.29 -11.28 -4.41
CA LEU A 69 -2.64 -12.40 -3.55
C LEU A 69 -4.03 -12.94 -3.89
N THR A 70 -4.10 -14.15 -4.46
CA THR A 70 -5.40 -14.79 -4.77
C THR A 70 -5.93 -15.50 -3.53
N LEU A 71 -7.14 -15.15 -3.09
CA LEU A 71 -7.79 -15.78 -1.94
C LEU A 71 -8.28 -17.21 -2.25
N ASP A 72 -8.45 -18.04 -1.21
CA ASP A 72 -8.89 -19.44 -1.34
C ASP A 72 -10.38 -19.59 -1.64
N ARG A 73 -11.15 -18.60 -1.19
CA ARG A 73 -12.57 -18.40 -1.43
C ARG A 73 -12.84 -16.90 -1.59
N PRO A 74 -13.80 -16.49 -2.42
CA PRO A 74 -14.17 -15.08 -2.56
C PRO A 74 -14.67 -14.53 -1.23
N VAL A 75 -14.30 -13.29 -0.91
CA VAL A 75 -14.98 -12.52 0.14
C VAL A 75 -16.31 -12.03 -0.45
N ARG A 76 -17.20 -11.54 0.40
CA ARG A 76 -18.38 -10.80 -0.03
C ARG A 76 -18.34 -9.43 0.60
N GLU A 77 -18.67 -8.40 -0.17
CA GLU A 77 -18.95 -7.10 0.41
C GLU A 77 -19.99 -7.21 1.54
N GLY A 78 -19.82 -6.39 2.57
CA GLY A 78 -20.69 -6.39 3.74
C GLY A 78 -20.44 -5.17 4.62
N GLY A 79 -20.71 -5.31 5.91
CA GLY A 79 -20.47 -4.24 6.89
C GLY A 79 -19.00 -3.94 7.15
N CYS A 80 -18.12 -4.96 7.06
CA CYS A 80 -16.67 -4.82 7.32
C CYS A 80 -15.81 -4.90 6.05
N VAL A 81 -16.38 -5.27 4.90
CA VAL A 81 -15.64 -5.49 3.65
C VAL A 81 -16.24 -4.65 2.55
N LYS A 82 -15.39 -3.87 1.90
CA LYS A 82 -15.69 -3.15 0.66
C LYS A 82 -14.56 -3.36 -0.32
N PHE A 83 -14.87 -3.24 -1.60
CA PHE A 83 -13.86 -3.28 -2.64
C PHE A 83 -13.34 -1.89 -2.97
N ALA A 84 -12.03 -1.79 -3.14
CA ALA A 84 -11.34 -0.56 -3.46
C ALA A 84 -11.23 -0.40 -4.97
N GLN A 85 -11.76 0.70 -5.52
CA GLN A 85 -11.50 1.04 -6.92
C GLN A 85 -10.02 1.34 -7.13
N LEU A 86 -9.43 0.72 -8.14
CA LEU A 86 -8.05 0.94 -8.57
C LEU A 86 -7.90 2.32 -9.25
N ALA A 87 -6.81 3.03 -8.93
CA ALA A 87 -6.39 4.20 -9.70
C ALA A 87 -6.23 3.88 -11.19
N ARG A 88 -6.59 4.82 -12.06
CA ARG A 88 -6.50 4.62 -13.52
C ARG A 88 -5.07 4.73 -14.01
N LYS A 89 -4.79 4.17 -15.19
CA LYS A 89 -3.47 4.26 -15.82
C LYS A 89 -3.03 5.72 -15.96
N GLY A 90 -1.88 6.06 -15.38
CA GLY A 90 -1.33 7.43 -15.41
C GLY A 90 -2.17 8.48 -14.67
N GLU A 91 -3.05 8.07 -13.75
CA GLU A 91 -3.81 9.02 -12.92
C GLU A 91 -2.89 9.79 -11.97
N THR A 92 -3.14 11.09 -11.79
CA THR A 92 -2.34 11.94 -10.92
C THR A 92 -3.17 12.60 -9.82
N PHE A 93 -2.57 12.65 -8.63
CA PHE A 93 -3.21 13.16 -7.41
C PHE A 93 -2.75 14.57 -7.04
N GLY A 94 -1.78 15.14 -7.78
CA GLY A 94 -1.25 16.48 -7.55
C GLY A 94 -0.72 16.64 -6.12
N THR A 95 -1.35 17.54 -5.36
CA THR A 95 -1.11 17.74 -3.92
C THR A 95 -2.34 17.46 -3.06
N ARG A 96 -3.30 16.65 -3.55
CA ARG A 96 -4.50 16.27 -2.79
C ARG A 96 -4.10 15.45 -1.55
N ARG A 97 -4.88 15.54 -0.48
CA ARG A 97 -4.65 14.73 0.74
C ARG A 97 -5.17 13.32 0.51
N CYS A 98 -4.25 12.36 0.57
CA CYS A 98 -4.50 10.94 0.55
C CYS A 98 -4.50 10.39 1.99
N MET A 99 -5.06 9.21 2.19
CA MET A 99 -5.17 8.54 3.48
C MET A 99 -4.39 7.23 3.43
N ALA A 100 -3.31 7.13 4.20
CA ALA A 100 -2.66 5.85 4.50
C ALA A 100 -3.29 5.25 5.76
N ALA A 101 -3.33 3.92 5.87
CA ALA A 101 -3.85 3.22 7.05
C ALA A 101 -3.06 1.93 7.33
N GLY A 102 -2.92 1.58 8.61
CA GLY A 102 -2.18 0.39 9.03
C GLY A 102 -1.98 0.29 10.54
N TRP A 103 -1.24 -0.74 10.93
CA TRP A 103 -0.82 -1.04 12.31
C TRP A 103 0.68 -0.79 12.52
N GLY A 104 1.30 0.07 11.70
CA GLY A 104 2.71 0.38 11.84
C GLY A 104 3.05 1.12 13.13
N ASP A 105 4.33 1.07 13.50
CA ASP A 105 4.87 1.75 14.67
C ASP A 105 4.62 3.27 14.59
N PHE A 106 4.34 3.92 15.73
CA PHE A 106 4.20 5.39 15.75
C PHE A 106 5.50 6.17 15.49
N LYS A 107 6.65 5.48 15.42
CA LYS A 107 8.00 6.05 15.20
C LYS A 107 8.98 4.94 14.86
N PHE A 108 10.14 5.29 14.31
CA PHE A 108 11.20 4.32 13.99
C PHE A 108 11.63 3.47 15.20
N ASN A 109 11.65 2.15 15.03
CA ASN A 109 11.87 1.16 16.09
C ASN A 109 10.96 1.43 17.31
N GLY A 110 9.67 1.59 17.04
CA GLY A 110 8.65 1.95 18.01
C GLY A 110 7.96 0.73 18.61
N ASN A 111 6.70 0.93 18.98
CA ASN A 111 5.76 -0.15 19.28
C ASN A 111 4.57 0.02 18.33
N SER A 112 4.12 -1.09 17.78
CA SER A 112 2.94 -1.16 16.92
C SER A 112 1.65 -1.05 17.77
N PRO A 113 0.62 -0.32 17.34
CA PRO A 113 -0.69 -0.33 17.97
C PRO A 113 -1.43 -1.65 17.74
N ASN A 114 -2.34 -2.00 18.66
CA ASN A 114 -3.33 -3.07 18.40
C ASN A 114 -4.45 -2.56 17.47
N GLU A 115 -4.84 -1.29 17.62
CA GLU A 115 -5.90 -0.68 16.82
C GLU A 115 -5.38 -0.19 15.46
N LEU A 116 -6.25 -0.21 14.44
CA LEU A 116 -5.95 0.34 13.11
C LEU A 116 -5.90 1.88 13.17
N TYR A 117 -4.80 2.47 12.74
CA TYR A 117 -4.68 3.92 12.58
C TYR A 117 -4.74 4.34 11.11
N LYS A 118 -5.03 5.63 10.89
CA LYS A 118 -5.00 6.26 9.57
C LYS A 118 -4.43 7.67 9.64
N VAL A 119 -3.76 8.10 8.57
CA VAL A 119 -3.03 9.37 8.51
C VAL A 119 -3.21 10.06 7.16
N ALA A 120 -3.38 11.39 7.19
CA ALA A 120 -3.65 12.19 6.01
C ALA A 120 -2.36 12.80 5.43
N LEU A 121 -1.85 12.20 4.34
CA LEU A 121 -0.60 12.57 3.66
C LEU A 121 -0.93 13.32 2.36
N PRO A 122 -0.41 14.53 2.10
CA PRO A 122 -0.56 15.15 0.79
C PRO A 122 0.27 14.37 -0.25
N ALA A 123 -0.33 14.07 -1.40
CA ALA A 123 0.40 13.54 -2.54
C ALA A 123 1.50 14.52 -2.99
N ILE A 124 2.55 13.99 -3.60
CA ILE A 124 3.68 14.76 -4.11
C ILE A 124 3.86 14.42 -5.59
N PRO A 125 3.84 15.41 -6.50
CA PRO A 125 4.12 15.16 -7.91
C PRO A 125 5.47 14.45 -8.09
N HIS A 126 5.49 13.39 -8.90
CA HIS A 126 6.63 12.49 -9.02
C HIS A 126 7.96 13.22 -9.30
N ASN A 127 7.94 14.23 -10.19
CA ASN A 127 9.11 15.05 -10.51
C ASN A 127 9.61 15.93 -9.36
N VAL A 128 8.74 16.34 -8.43
CA VAL A 128 9.09 17.04 -7.19
C VAL A 128 9.71 16.05 -6.20
N CYS A 129 9.12 14.84 -6.09
CA CYS A 129 9.67 13.79 -5.24
C CYS A 129 11.09 13.38 -5.68
N LYS A 130 11.26 13.04 -6.95
CA LYS A 130 12.55 12.63 -7.55
C LYS A 130 13.64 13.70 -7.49
N ARG A 131 13.28 14.98 -7.37
CA ARG A 131 14.22 16.11 -7.22
C ARG A 131 14.60 16.39 -5.76
N ASN A 132 13.64 16.33 -4.86
CA ASN A 132 13.80 16.81 -3.49
C ASN A 132 14.10 15.69 -2.49
N SER A 133 13.76 14.44 -2.83
CA SER A 133 13.99 13.29 -1.97
C SER A 133 15.46 12.88 -1.95
N ARG A 134 15.91 12.33 -0.82
CA ARG A 134 17.22 11.65 -0.70
C ARG A 134 17.14 10.18 -1.11
N MET A 135 15.93 9.65 -1.31
CA MET A 135 15.68 8.28 -1.72
C MET A 135 15.70 8.18 -3.25
N ARG A 136 16.02 6.99 -3.77
CA ARG A 136 16.00 6.73 -5.22
C ARG A 136 14.54 6.52 -5.66
N ILE A 137 13.97 7.50 -6.35
CA ILE A 137 12.58 7.46 -6.81
C ILE A 137 12.53 6.98 -8.27
N ALA A 138 12.15 5.71 -8.46
CA ALA A 138 11.91 5.09 -9.77
C ALA A 138 10.49 5.40 -10.28
N ASP A 139 10.24 5.30 -11.58
CA ASP A 139 9.02 5.82 -12.23
C ASP A 139 7.72 5.16 -11.75
N GLY A 140 7.79 3.92 -11.23
CA GLY A 140 6.67 3.23 -10.57
C GLY A 140 6.43 3.62 -9.10
N ILE A 141 7.01 4.72 -8.62
CA ILE A 141 6.87 5.20 -7.24
C ILE A 141 6.01 6.48 -7.17
N LEU A 142 4.92 6.37 -6.40
CA LEU A 142 4.09 7.46 -5.91
C LEU A 142 4.62 7.91 -4.54
N CYS A 143 4.65 9.23 -4.30
CA CYS A 143 5.12 9.82 -3.06
C CYS A 143 4.01 10.56 -2.33
N ALA A 144 3.97 10.47 -1.00
CA ALA A 144 3.09 11.29 -0.17
C ALA A 144 3.74 11.63 1.18
N GLY A 145 3.35 12.76 1.78
CA GLY A 145 3.89 13.27 3.05
C GLY A 145 4.47 14.68 2.91
N ASP A 146 5.39 15.04 3.79
CA ASP A 146 6.11 16.32 3.74
C ASP A 146 7.64 16.06 3.79
N PHE A 147 8.44 16.97 3.24
CA PHE A 147 9.90 16.92 3.34
C PHE A 147 10.42 17.46 4.68
N ARG A 148 9.54 17.99 5.54
CA ARG A 148 9.84 18.40 6.91
C ARG A 148 10.02 17.19 7.82
N GLN A 149 11.10 17.21 8.61
CA GLN A 149 11.29 16.26 9.70
C GLN A 149 10.18 16.41 10.77
N GLY A 150 9.76 15.29 11.35
CA GLY A 150 8.61 15.21 12.27
C GLY A 150 7.26 15.24 11.56
N GLY A 151 7.25 15.12 10.22
CA GLY A 151 6.04 15.02 9.41
C GLY A 151 5.29 13.71 9.62
N ALA A 152 4.00 13.72 9.27
CA ALA A 152 3.19 12.52 9.18
C ALA A 152 3.69 11.59 8.07
N SER A 153 3.71 10.28 8.31
CA SER A 153 4.19 9.26 7.37
C SER A 153 3.59 7.87 7.66
N THR A 154 4.06 6.86 6.93
CA THR A 154 3.94 5.42 7.22
C THR A 154 5.24 4.88 7.85
N CYS A 155 5.17 3.86 8.69
CA CYS A 155 6.31 3.32 9.43
C CYS A 155 6.51 1.80 9.28
N GLN A 156 7.44 1.23 10.07
CA GLN A 156 7.61 -0.23 10.17
C GLN A 156 6.26 -0.88 10.52
N GLY A 157 5.85 -1.89 9.76
CA GLY A 157 4.55 -2.56 9.93
C GLY A 157 3.44 -2.04 9.01
N ASP A 158 3.56 -0.84 8.42
CA ASP A 158 2.60 -0.36 7.40
C ASP A 158 2.90 -0.88 5.98
N SER A 159 4.03 -1.57 5.78
CA SER A 159 4.45 -2.19 4.52
C SER A 159 3.38 -3.09 3.92
N GLY A 160 2.93 -2.82 2.69
CA GLY A 160 1.78 -3.49 2.07
C GLY A 160 0.42 -2.86 2.38
N GLY A 161 0.35 -1.90 3.32
CA GLY A 161 -0.84 -1.10 3.56
C GLY A 161 -1.15 -0.15 2.39
N PRO A 162 -2.39 0.34 2.27
CA PRO A 162 -2.81 1.15 1.13
C PRO A 162 -2.55 2.65 1.32
N LEU A 163 -2.48 3.35 0.19
CA LEU A 163 -2.69 4.78 0.08
C LEU A 163 -3.95 5.06 -0.73
N TYR A 164 -4.96 5.64 -0.09
CA TYR A 164 -6.19 6.09 -0.75
C TYR A 164 -6.09 7.55 -1.14
N CYS A 165 -6.21 7.87 -2.43
CA CYS A 165 -6.24 9.25 -2.90
C CYS A 165 -7.59 9.59 -3.53
N PRO A 166 -8.08 10.85 -3.41
CA PRO A 166 -9.21 11.31 -4.18
C PRO A 166 -8.79 11.47 -5.66
N SER A 167 -9.43 10.68 -6.51
CA SER A 167 -9.38 10.78 -7.97
C SER A 167 -9.94 12.12 -8.47
N SER A 168 -9.82 12.37 -9.78
CA SER A 168 -10.30 13.61 -10.42
C SER A 168 -11.79 13.92 -10.24
N ASN A 169 -12.65 12.93 -10.01
CA ASN A 169 -14.09 13.11 -9.75
C ASN A 169 -14.46 13.16 -8.26
N GLY A 170 -13.46 13.10 -7.36
CA GLY A 170 -13.64 13.10 -5.90
C GLY A 170 -13.80 11.72 -5.26
N GLN A 171 -13.91 10.63 -6.05
CA GLN A 171 -13.98 9.28 -5.52
C GLN A 171 -12.62 8.84 -4.96
N MET A 172 -12.60 8.18 -3.79
CA MET A 172 -11.38 7.59 -3.25
C MET A 172 -11.01 6.33 -4.05
N VAL A 173 -9.76 6.27 -4.52
CA VAL A 173 -9.19 5.12 -5.23
C VAL A 173 -7.93 4.64 -4.50
N LEU A 174 -7.63 3.34 -4.60
CA LEU A 174 -6.31 2.83 -4.21
C LEU A 174 -5.29 3.39 -5.21
N ALA A 175 -4.45 4.30 -4.71
CA ALA A 175 -3.46 5.02 -5.50
C ALA A 175 -2.05 4.43 -5.34
N GLY A 176 -1.75 3.83 -4.19
CA GLY A 176 -0.48 3.18 -3.98
C GLY A 176 -0.50 2.14 -2.87
N VAL A 177 0.58 1.36 -2.80
CA VAL A 177 0.86 0.36 -1.75
C VAL A 177 2.12 0.79 -1.01
N THR A 178 2.07 0.92 0.32
CA THR A 178 3.18 1.37 1.17
C THR A 178 4.39 0.48 0.95
N SER A 179 5.51 1.08 0.53
CA SER A 179 6.75 0.35 0.26
C SER A 179 7.88 0.78 1.18
N PHE A 180 8.49 1.94 0.96
CA PHE A 180 9.66 2.38 1.73
C PHE A 180 9.53 3.83 2.22
N GLY A 181 10.38 4.18 3.19
CA GLY A 181 10.43 5.51 3.78
C GLY A 181 11.65 5.67 4.68
N ASN A 182 11.99 6.92 5.01
CA ASN A 182 13.21 7.24 5.76
C ASN A 182 12.92 7.40 7.26
N ASN A 183 13.06 6.31 8.03
CA ASN A 183 12.92 6.29 9.50
C ASN A 183 11.59 6.89 10.03
N CYS A 184 10.48 6.77 9.29
CA CYS A 184 9.12 7.19 9.69
C CYS A 184 8.90 8.67 10.03
N ASP A 185 9.93 9.52 10.08
CA ASP A 185 9.74 10.94 10.41
C ASP A 185 10.75 11.89 9.74
N LYS A 186 11.74 11.37 9.00
CA LYS A 186 12.81 12.21 8.41
C LYS A 186 12.45 12.77 7.05
N GLU A 187 11.46 12.18 6.38
CA GLU A 187 11.11 12.49 4.99
C GLU A 187 9.73 11.90 4.62
N ILE A 188 9.42 11.94 3.33
CA ILE A 188 8.20 11.43 2.70
C ILE A 188 8.10 9.90 2.76
N SER A 189 6.88 9.39 2.61
CA SER A 189 6.60 7.97 2.35
C SER A 189 6.54 7.69 0.84
N ALA A 190 7.10 6.56 0.42
CA ALA A 190 7.07 6.06 -0.94
C ALA A 190 6.18 4.82 -1.05
N PHE A 191 5.39 4.79 -2.12
CA PHE A 191 4.38 3.79 -2.40
C PHE A 191 4.56 3.29 -3.83
N SER A 192 4.34 2.00 -4.09
CA SER A 192 4.23 1.52 -5.47
C SER A 192 2.96 2.06 -6.11
N ASP A 193 3.09 2.74 -7.25
CA ASP A 193 2.02 3.47 -7.91
C ASP A 193 1.07 2.50 -8.64
N VAL A 194 -0.17 2.39 -8.14
CA VAL A 194 -1.20 1.50 -8.70
C VAL A 194 -1.64 1.94 -10.10
N GLY A 195 -1.57 3.24 -10.40
CA GLY A 195 -1.82 3.79 -11.73
C GLY A 195 -0.67 3.52 -12.70
N TYR A 196 0.56 3.39 -12.23
CA TYR A 196 1.70 2.93 -13.05
C TYR A 196 1.58 1.44 -13.38
N PHE A 197 1.34 0.61 -12.38
CA PHE A 197 1.23 -0.85 -12.54
C PHE A 197 -0.13 -1.33 -13.09
N ARG A 198 -1.02 -0.41 -13.50
CA ARG A 198 -2.42 -0.72 -13.85
C ARG A 198 -2.59 -1.83 -14.89
N ASP A 199 -1.92 -1.74 -16.03
CA ASP A 199 -1.99 -2.75 -17.11
C ASP A 199 -1.48 -4.13 -16.62
N TRP A 200 -0.43 -4.11 -15.80
CA TRP A 200 0.16 -5.31 -15.23
C TRP A 200 -0.80 -5.97 -14.23
N ILE A 201 -1.47 -5.18 -13.39
CA ILE A 201 -2.53 -5.66 -12.49
C ILE A 201 -3.67 -6.27 -13.31
N GLU A 202 -4.22 -5.55 -14.29
CA GLU A 202 -5.33 -6.04 -15.12
C GLU A 202 -5.00 -7.29 -15.94
N SER A 203 -3.72 -7.53 -16.25
CA SER A 203 -3.25 -8.74 -16.95
C SER A 203 -3.06 -9.95 -16.02
N ASN A 204 -3.15 -9.77 -14.70
CA ASN A 204 -2.97 -10.82 -13.68
C ASN A 204 -4.17 -10.96 -12.71
N LEU A 205 -5.16 -10.06 -12.81
CA LEU A 205 -6.53 -10.26 -12.33
C LEU A 205 -7.28 -11.29 -13.19
#